data_AF-A0A1F6NJ50-F1
#
_entry.id   AF-A0A1F6NJ50-F1
#
_cell.length_a   1.000
_cell.length_b   1.000
_cell.length_c   1.000
_cell.angle_alpha   90.00
_cell.angle_beta   90.00
_cell.angle_gamma   90.00
#
_symmetry.space_group_name_H-M   'P 1'
#
loop_
_entity.id
_entity.type
_entity.pdbx_description
1 polymer ?
#
loop_
_entity_poly.entity_id
_entity_poly.type
_entity_poly.pdbx_seq_one_letter_code
_entity_poly.pdbx_strand_id
1 'polypeptide(L)' 'MYAVIATGGKQYLVKAGDTIKVEKLVAKEGEKFVFDKVLLTAKDDGTDV' A
#
# COMPACT_ATOMS: atom_id res chain seq x y z
N MET A 1 -8.89 8.39 -1.28
CA MET A 1 -8.94 6.94 -1.52
C MET A 1 -7.83 6.33 -0.69
N TYR A 2 -8.18 5.37 0.15
CA TYR A 2 -7.25 4.65 1.02
C TYR A 2 -7.18 3.19 0.57
N ALA A 3 -6.06 2.55 0.83
CA ALA A 3 -5.91 1.12 0.62
C ALA A 3 -5.16 0.49 1.81
N VAL A 4 -5.50 -0.74 2.14
CA VAL A 4 -4.70 -1.55 3.06
C VAL A 4 -3.88 -2.53 2.23
N ILE A 5 -2.57 -2.38 2.26
CA ILE A 5 -1.63 -3.28 1.57
C ILE A 5 -0.96 -4.21 2.57
N ALA A 6 -0.70 -5.45 2.16
CA ALA A 6 0.04 -6.41 2.96
C ALA A 6 1.43 -6.67 2.37
N THR A 7 2.47 -6.31 3.11
CA THR A 7 3.87 -6.56 2.73
C THR A 7 4.72 -6.82 3.96
N GLY A 8 5.80 -7.59 3.83
CA GLY A 8 6.70 -7.89 4.95
C GLY A 8 6.05 -8.60 6.14
N GLY A 9 4.89 -9.26 5.94
CA GLY A 9 4.10 -9.87 7.03
C GLY A 9 3.28 -8.88 7.86
N LYS A 10 3.22 -7.60 7.45
CA LYS A 10 2.46 -6.53 8.11
C LYS A 10 1.43 -5.94 7.16
N GLN A 11 0.46 -5.21 7.74
CA GLN A 11 -0.56 -4.48 7.01
C GLN A 11 -0.31 -2.98 7.16
N TYR A 12 -0.45 -2.25 6.06
CA TYR A 12 -0.21 -0.82 5.99
C TYR A 12 -1.41 -0.11 5.36
N LEU A 13 -1.95 0.89 6.05
CA LEU A 13 -2.93 1.81 5.48
C LEU A 13 -2.15 2.86 4.66
N VAL A 14 -2.50 3.03 3.39
CA VAL A 14 -1.84 3.95 2.47
C VAL A 14 -2.85 4.82 1.73
N LYS A 15 -2.44 6.06 1.43
CA LYS A 15 -3.11 6.96 0.49
C LYS A 15 -2.13 7.39 -0.59
N ALA A 16 -2.67 7.81 -1.75
CA ALA A 16 -1.86 8.42 -2.79
C ALA A 16 -1.09 9.63 -2.25
N GLY A 17 0.24 9.62 -2.41
CA GLY A 17 1.15 10.66 -1.92
C GLY A 17 1.84 10.35 -0.58
N ASP A 18 1.43 9.28 0.12
CA ASP A 18 2.06 8.91 1.39
C ASP A 18 3.46 8.34 1.19
N THR A 19 4.37 8.69 2.10
CA THR A 19 5.68 8.05 2.24
C THR A 19 5.64 7.13 3.45
N ILE A 20 5.68 5.83 3.21
CA ILE A 20 5.69 4.80 4.25
C ILE A 20 7.05 4.10 4.33
N LYS A 21 7.43 3.68 5.54
CA LYS A 21 8.58 2.79 5.73
C LYS A 21 8.07 1.35 5.79
N VAL A 22 8.63 0.51 4.93
CA VAL A 22 8.33 -0.92 4.86
C VAL A 22 9.60 -1.73 4.95
N GLU A 23 9.45 -3.02 5.14
CA GLU A 23 10.52 -4.01 5.07
C GLU A 23 11.15 -4.03 3.68
N LYS A 24 12.33 -4.65 3.59
CA LYS A 24 13.11 -4.71 2.36
C LYS A 24 12.31 -5.33 1.21
N LEU A 25 12.16 -4.57 0.12
CA LEU A 25 11.51 -5.01 -1.10
C LEU A 25 12.54 -5.55 -2.10
N VAL A 26 12.10 -6.44 -2.99
CA VAL A 26 12.90 -6.95 -4.12
C VAL A 26 12.73 -6.00 -5.31
N ALA A 27 13.12 -4.74 -5.12
CA ALA A 27 13.06 -3.67 -6.13
C ALA A 27 14.33 -2.84 -6.06
N LYS A 28 14.76 -2.27 -7.19
CA LYS A 28 15.88 -1.32 -7.18
C LYS A 28 15.41 0.05 -6.71
N GLU A 29 16.34 0.84 -6.19
CA GLU A 29 16.06 2.24 -5.83
C GLU A 29 15.56 3.02 -7.05
N GLY A 30 14.48 3.79 -6.88
CA GLY A 30 13.85 4.56 -7.96
C GLY A 30 13.00 3.74 -8.94
N GLU A 31 12.95 2.42 -8.81
CA GLU A 31 12.10 1.57 -9.63
C GLU A 31 10.65 1.61 -9.15
N LYS A 32 9.70 1.55 -10.10
CA LYS A 32 8.29 1.39 -9.76
C LYS A 32 8.07 -0.01 -9.22
N PHE A 33 7.47 -0.11 -8.05
CA PHE A 33 7.08 -1.39 -7.45
C PHE A 33 5.57 -1.46 -7.31
N VAL A 34 4.99 -2.60 -7.68
CA VAL A 34 3.55 -2.86 -7.55
C VAL A 34 3.33 -3.82 -6.39
N PHE A 35 2.45 -3.46 -5.46
CA PHE A 35 2.05 -4.34 -4.37
C PHE A 35 0.90 -5.23 -4.84
N ASP A 36 1.15 -6.54 -4.94
CA ASP A 36 0.15 -7.51 -5.41
C ASP A 36 -0.95 -7.78 -4.36
N LYS A 37 -0.63 -7.63 -3.07
CA LYS A 37 -1.55 -7.91 -1.96
C LYS A 37 -2.18 -6.63 -1.44
N VAL A 38 -3.33 -6.27 -2.02
CA VAL A 38 -4.25 -5.27 -1.49
C VAL A 38 -5.37 -5.99 -0.77
N LEU A 39 -5.53 -5.73 0.53
CA LEU A 39 -6.54 -6.35 1.37
C LEU A 39 -7.86 -5.59 1.36
N LEU A 40 -7.80 -4.27 1.18
CA LEU A 40 -8.96 -3.40 1.21
C LEU A 40 -8.66 -2.14 0.40
N THR A 41 -9.67 -1.63 -0.29
CA THR A 41 -9.68 -0.27 -0.84
C THR A 41 -10.87 0.45 -0.24
N ALA A 42 -10.81 1.77 -0.09
CA ALA A 42 -11.94 2.57 0.33
C ALA A 42 -11.86 3.95 -0.32
N LYS A 43 -13.00 4.48 -0.74
CA LYS A 43 -13.10 5.88 -1.17
C LYS A 43 -13.00 6.83 0.03
N ASP A 44 -12.77 8.12 -0.24
CA ASP A 44 -12.62 9.12 0.83
C ASP A 44 -13.89 9.31 1.68
N ASP A 45 -15.05 8.88 1.16
CA ASP A 45 -16.34 8.88 1.83
C ASP A 45 -16.64 7.57 2.60
N GLY A 46 -15.69 6.62 2.64
CA GLY A 46 -15.85 5.33 3.29
C GLY A 46 -16.67 4.31 2.50
N THR A 47 -16.95 4.57 1.22
CA THR A 47 -17.64 3.61 0.33
C THR A 47 -16.65 2.72 -0.43
N ASP A 48 -17.14 1.61 -1.00
CA ASP A 48 -16.35 0.57 -1.70
C ASP A 48 -15.32 -0.17 -0.82
N VAL A 49 -15.77 -0.68 0.33
CA VAL A 49 -15.01 -1.51 1.30
C VAL A 49 -15.06 -2.99 0.93
#